data_AF-B9FU47-F1
#
_entry.id   AF-B9FU47-F1
#
_cell.length_a   1.000
_cell.length_b   1.000
_cell.length_c   1.000
_cell.angle_alpha   90.00
_cell.angle_beta   90.00
_cell.angle_gamma   90.00
#
_symmetry.space_group_name_H-M   'P 1'
#
loop_
_entity.id
_entity.type
_entity.pdbx_description
1 polymer ?
#
loop_
_entity_poly.entity_id
_entity_poly.type
_entity_poly.pdbx_seq_one_letter_code
_entity_poly.pdbx_strand_id
1 'polypeptide(L)'
;MNEAEDEKAQVTIKFKKNIKWTIHYESTGLNFEVHYALQEQPHILLAQIAQRTARSVFVKASGVNFEVFHKLVDYLDINEVRSNDIHAMLNTYGVEAARATIIGEVKGVFGAYGIHVDMRHLNLIADFMTFDGGYRPMSRLGMGQFSTSPFGKMTFETATKFIVEAASHGESDTLDGPSASVCLGKPVKVGTGSFGLLQNFSLEQPVAM
;
A
#
# COMPACT_ATOMS: atom_id res chain seq x y z
N MET A 1 -25.95 -26.18 39.15
CA MET A 1 -25.72 -27.51 38.57
C MET A 1 -26.37 -27.51 37.21
N ASN A 2 -25.56 -27.40 36.16
CA ASN A 2 -25.72 -27.97 34.82
C ASN A 2 -24.77 -27.22 33.87
N GLU A 3 -23.69 -27.92 33.59
CA GLU A 3 -22.59 -27.60 32.69
C GLU A 3 -23.13 -27.48 31.25
N ALA A 4 -22.73 -26.43 30.53
CA ALA A 4 -22.94 -26.32 29.09
C ALA A 4 -21.76 -27.03 28.41
N GLU A 5 -22.09 -28.03 27.61
CA GLU A 5 -21.16 -28.91 26.89
C GLU A 5 -20.30 -28.12 25.90
N ASP A 6 -18.97 -28.30 26.03
CA ASP A 6 -17.97 -27.89 25.05
C ASP A 6 -18.20 -28.63 23.72
N GLU A 7 -18.69 -27.90 22.72
CA GLU A 7 -18.90 -28.41 21.36
C GLU A 7 -17.55 -28.63 20.68
N LYS A 8 -17.08 -29.88 20.69
CA LYS A 8 -15.78 -30.29 20.15
C LYS A 8 -15.68 -30.01 18.64
N ALA A 9 -14.71 -29.17 18.28
CA ALA A 9 -14.29 -28.93 16.89
C ALA A 9 -13.94 -30.26 16.18
N GLN A 10 -14.54 -30.49 15.00
CA GLN A 10 -14.26 -31.66 14.16
C GLN A 10 -13.08 -31.37 13.20
N VAL A 11 -12.02 -32.17 13.31
CA VAL A 11 -10.84 -32.07 12.44
C VAL A 11 -10.98 -33.04 11.26
N THR A 12 -11.01 -32.52 10.03
CA THR A 12 -11.05 -33.34 8.81
C THR A 12 -9.75 -33.20 8.01
N ILE A 13 -9.00 -34.29 7.85
CA ILE A 13 -7.71 -34.31 7.11
C ILE A 13 -7.94 -34.86 5.70
N LYS A 14 -7.59 -34.10 4.66
CA LYS A 14 -7.64 -34.55 3.25
C LYS A 14 -6.24 -34.52 2.63
N PHE A 15 -5.80 -35.64 2.05
CA PHE A 15 -4.51 -35.76 1.35
C PHE A 15 -4.71 -35.68 -0.17
N LYS A 16 -4.03 -34.77 -0.87
CA LYS A 16 -4.01 -34.70 -2.34
C LYS A 16 -2.60 -35.02 -2.88
N LYS A 17 -2.53 -35.95 -3.83
CA LYS A 17 -1.36 -36.79 -4.11
C LYS A 17 -0.20 -36.14 -4.90
N ASN A 18 0.01 -34.81 -4.90
CA ASN A 18 1.13 -34.25 -5.70
C ASN A 18 1.73 -32.88 -5.30
N ILE A 19 1.55 -32.37 -4.08
CA ILE A 19 2.22 -31.14 -3.62
C ILE A 19 2.65 -31.31 -2.16
N LYS A 20 3.82 -30.75 -1.80
CA LYS A 20 4.37 -30.63 -0.43
C LYS A 20 3.25 -30.43 0.61
N TRP A 21 3.34 -31.20 1.69
CA TRP A 21 2.38 -31.34 2.79
C TRP A 21 1.76 -29.99 3.24
N THR A 22 0.48 -29.79 2.93
CA THR A 22 -0.35 -28.70 3.48
C THR A 22 -1.33 -29.30 4.49
N ILE A 23 -1.37 -28.78 5.72
CA ILE A 23 -2.37 -29.18 6.73
C ILE A 23 -3.43 -28.09 6.77
N HIS A 24 -4.67 -28.46 6.48
CA HIS A 24 -5.83 -27.59 6.62
C HIS A 24 -6.38 -27.73 8.04
N TYR A 25 -6.56 -26.61 8.74
CA TYR A 25 -7.27 -26.55 10.02
C TYR A 25 -8.51 -25.69 9.82
N GLU A 26 -9.68 -26.29 10.01
CA GLU A 26 -10.98 -25.64 9.88
C GLU A 26 -11.53 -25.44 11.30
N SER A 27 -11.76 -24.18 11.68
CA SER A 27 -12.49 -23.82 12.89
C SER A 27 -13.63 -22.91 12.49
N THR A 28 -14.78 -23.09 13.12
CA THR A 28 -16.08 -22.49 12.78
C THR A 28 -15.96 -20.99 12.51
N GLY A 29 -16.03 -20.62 11.22
CA GLY A 29 -16.08 -19.23 10.73
C GLY A 29 -14.77 -18.65 10.19
N LEU A 30 -13.62 -19.34 10.33
CA LEU A 30 -12.33 -18.88 9.82
C LEU A 30 -11.57 -20.04 9.16
N ASN A 31 -11.44 -19.97 7.84
CA ASN A 31 -10.62 -20.92 7.08
C ASN A 31 -9.15 -20.54 7.23
N PHE A 32 -8.36 -21.41 7.84
CA PHE A 32 -6.93 -21.23 7.99
C PHE A 32 -6.17 -22.27 7.15
N GLU A 33 -5.29 -21.80 6.27
CA GLU A 33 -4.35 -22.66 5.55
C GLU A 33 -2.95 -22.51 6.14
N VAL A 34 -2.39 -23.63 6.66
CA VAL A 34 -1.03 -23.68 7.18
C VAL A 34 -0.15 -24.43 6.17
N HIS A 35 0.73 -23.69 5.49
CA HIS A 35 1.68 -24.24 4.54
C HIS A 35 2.98 -24.66 5.23
N TYR A 36 3.34 -25.95 5.15
CA TYR A 36 4.63 -26.44 5.63
C TYR A 36 5.58 -26.65 4.45
N ALA A 37 6.75 -26.02 4.50
CA ALA A 37 7.87 -26.34 3.60
C ALA A 37 8.89 -27.17 4.37
N LEU A 38 8.77 -28.50 4.28
CA LEU A 38 9.72 -29.44 4.89
C LEU A 38 10.68 -29.96 3.82
N GLN A 39 11.98 -29.99 4.14
CA GLN A 39 13.03 -30.58 3.30
C GLN A 39 13.58 -31.81 4.05
N GLU A 40 13.29 -32.98 3.49
CA GLU A 40 13.74 -34.37 3.78
C GLU A 40 13.96 -34.85 5.24
N GLN A 41 13.45 -36.07 5.54
CA GLN A 41 13.74 -37.02 6.65
C GLN A 41 12.64 -37.20 7.76
N PRO A 42 12.61 -38.37 8.47
CA PRO A 42 11.39 -39.12 8.74
C PRO A 42 10.73 -38.90 10.12
N HIS A 43 9.39 -38.95 10.02
CA HIS A 43 8.34 -39.46 10.90
C HIS A 43 8.44 -39.32 12.44
N ILE A 44 7.36 -38.72 12.98
CA ILE A 44 6.87 -38.68 14.37
C ILE A 44 7.32 -37.46 15.20
N LEU A 45 8.50 -36.89 14.97
CA LEU A 45 8.90 -35.61 15.60
C LEU A 45 8.43 -34.38 14.81
N LEU A 46 7.58 -34.52 13.79
CA LEU A 46 7.34 -33.48 12.78
C LEU A 46 6.62 -32.23 13.31
N ALA A 47 5.75 -32.34 14.31
CA ALA A 47 5.10 -31.16 14.91
C ALA A 47 6.06 -30.35 15.78
N GLN A 48 6.88 -31.05 16.57
CA GLN A 48 7.91 -30.46 17.44
C GLN A 48 9.12 -29.95 16.63
N ILE A 49 9.45 -30.62 15.53
CA ILE A 49 10.43 -30.19 14.53
C ILE A 49 9.83 -29.05 13.70
N ALA A 50 8.56 -29.05 13.31
CA ALA A 50 7.94 -27.89 12.66
C ALA A 50 7.95 -26.67 13.57
N GLN A 51 7.63 -26.81 14.87
CA GLN A 51 7.79 -25.75 15.86
C GLN A 51 9.26 -25.31 16.06
N ARG A 52 10.23 -26.23 15.94
CA ARG A 52 11.67 -25.92 16.07
C ARG A 52 12.36 -25.46 14.79
N THR A 53 11.79 -25.75 13.62
CA THR A 53 12.45 -25.61 12.29
C THR A 53 11.73 -24.59 11.41
N ALA A 54 10.43 -24.39 11.60
CA ALA A 54 9.77 -23.23 11.03
C ALA A 54 10.25 -21.99 11.78
N ARG A 55 11.10 -21.20 11.12
CA ARG A 55 11.50 -19.89 11.64
C ARG A 55 10.30 -18.96 11.85
N SER A 56 9.19 -19.20 11.16
CA SER A 56 7.93 -18.47 11.27
C SER A 56 6.80 -19.28 10.61
N VAL A 57 5.65 -19.43 11.27
CA VAL A 57 4.43 -20.04 10.70
C VAL A 57 3.43 -18.93 10.41
N PHE A 58 2.95 -18.83 9.17
CA PHE A 58 1.98 -17.82 8.77
C PHE A 58 0.60 -18.44 8.62
N VAL A 59 -0.39 -17.82 9.25
CA VAL A 59 -1.79 -18.21 9.17
C VAL A 59 -2.47 -17.28 8.17
N LYS A 60 -2.93 -17.82 7.04
CA LYS A 60 -3.71 -17.06 6.06
C LYS A 60 -5.19 -17.15 6.42
N ALA A 61 -5.82 -16.01 6.65
CA ALA A 61 -7.26 -15.90 6.87
C ALA A 61 -7.95 -15.27 5.65
N SER A 62 -9.20 -15.67 5.41
CA SER A 62 -10.06 -15.02 4.42
C SER A 62 -10.90 -13.94 5.11
N GLY A 63 -10.52 -12.68 4.95
CA GLY A 63 -11.19 -11.52 5.55
C GLY A 63 -10.31 -10.81 6.59
N VAL A 64 -10.73 -9.61 6.99
CA VAL A 64 -9.96 -8.74 7.89
C VAL A 64 -10.79 -8.42 9.13
N ASN A 65 -10.35 -8.93 10.29
CA ASN A 65 -10.93 -8.61 11.59
C ASN A 65 -9.83 -8.59 12.66
N PHE A 66 -9.19 -7.43 12.82
CA PHE A 66 -8.06 -7.29 13.76
C PHE A 66 -8.46 -7.46 15.22
N GLU A 67 -9.70 -7.13 15.60
CA GLU A 67 -10.17 -7.29 16.98
C GLU A 67 -10.16 -8.75 17.45
N VAL A 68 -10.50 -9.69 16.55
CA VAL A 68 -10.45 -11.12 16.86
C VAL A 68 -9.01 -11.59 16.98
N PHE A 69 -8.12 -11.13 16.10
CA PHE A 69 -6.69 -11.45 16.18
C PHE A 69 -6.04 -10.90 17.45
N HIS A 70 -6.46 -9.72 17.92
CA HIS A 70 -6.00 -9.14 19.20
C HIS A 70 -6.49 -9.92 20.42
N LYS A 71 -7.52 -10.76 20.32
CA LYS A 71 -7.93 -11.66 21.41
C LYS A 71 -7.14 -12.97 21.44
N LEU A 72 -6.42 -13.29 20.37
CA LEU A 72 -5.66 -14.53 20.20
C LEU A 72 -4.17 -14.34 20.51
N VAL A 73 -3.80 -13.38 21.38
CA VAL A 73 -2.42 -13.02 21.76
C VAL A 73 -1.61 -14.24 22.22
N ASP A 74 -2.27 -15.15 22.94
CA ASP A 74 -1.62 -16.35 23.50
C ASP A 74 -1.16 -17.35 22.43
N TYR A 75 -1.72 -17.23 21.21
CA TYR A 75 -1.48 -18.16 20.10
C TYR A 75 -0.83 -17.51 18.87
N LEU A 76 -0.92 -16.18 18.73
CA LEU A 76 -0.47 -15.43 17.56
C LEU A 76 0.42 -14.25 17.97
N ASP A 77 1.55 -14.08 17.29
CA ASP A 77 2.34 -12.85 17.41
C ASP A 77 1.63 -11.69 16.69
N ILE A 78 1.03 -10.80 17.46
CA ILE A 78 0.27 -9.65 16.95
C ILE A 78 1.19 -8.64 16.23
N ASN A 79 2.47 -8.57 16.60
CA ASN A 79 3.39 -7.56 16.06
C ASN A 79 3.77 -7.82 14.60
N GLU A 80 3.60 -9.05 14.13
CA GLU A 80 3.88 -9.44 12.75
C GLU A 80 2.62 -9.59 11.88
N VAL A 81 1.44 -9.19 12.40
CA VAL A 81 0.19 -9.27 11.65
C VAL A 81 0.24 -8.34 10.44
N ARG A 82 -0.04 -8.90 9.26
CA ARG A 82 -0.12 -8.17 7.99
C ARG A 82 -1.47 -8.42 7.34
N SER A 83 -1.93 -7.43 6.58
CA SER A 83 -3.14 -7.50 5.77
C SER A 83 -2.90 -6.83 4.43
N ASN A 84 -3.59 -7.33 3.40
CA ASN A 84 -3.63 -6.71 2.07
C ASN A 84 -4.66 -5.56 2.00
N ASP A 85 -5.52 -5.41 3.02
CA ASP A 85 -6.44 -4.28 3.12
C ASP A 85 -5.76 -3.06 3.75
N ILE A 86 -5.38 -2.13 2.89
CA ILE A 86 -4.70 -0.87 3.26
C ILE A 86 -5.60 0.00 4.15
N HIS A 87 -6.92 0.03 3.90
CA HIS A 87 -7.85 0.86 4.66
C HIS A 87 -8.07 0.30 6.07
N ALA A 88 -8.18 -1.02 6.20
CA ALA A 88 -8.25 -1.64 7.52
C ALA A 88 -6.95 -1.46 8.32
N MET A 89 -5.78 -1.54 7.65
CA MET A 89 -4.49 -1.24 8.28
C MET A 89 -4.39 0.21 8.75
N LEU A 90 -4.85 1.16 7.92
CA LEU A 90 -4.89 2.59 8.26
C LEU A 90 -5.71 2.86 9.53
N ASN A 91 -6.91 2.26 9.62
CA ASN A 91 -7.83 2.49 10.74
C ASN A 91 -7.36 1.84 12.05
N THR A 92 -6.61 0.73 11.96
CA THR A 92 -6.21 -0.05 13.13
C THR A 92 -4.82 0.34 13.64
N TYR A 93 -3.86 0.48 12.73
CA TYR A 93 -2.44 0.69 13.05
C TYR A 93 -1.90 2.05 12.62
N GLY A 94 -2.69 2.84 11.88
CA GLY A 94 -2.32 4.20 11.46
C GLY A 94 -1.66 4.29 10.09
N VAL A 95 -1.28 5.52 9.73
CA VAL A 95 -0.87 5.87 8.36
C VAL A 95 0.46 5.26 7.94
N GLU A 96 1.44 5.17 8.83
CA GLU A 96 2.75 4.56 8.51
C GLU A 96 2.64 3.05 8.27
N ALA A 97 1.73 2.38 8.99
CA ALA A 97 1.42 0.97 8.74
C ALA A 97 0.76 0.79 7.37
N ALA A 98 -0.20 1.66 7.01
CA ALA A 98 -0.82 1.67 5.70
C ALA A 98 0.19 1.94 4.57
N ARG A 99 1.12 2.89 4.77
CA ARG A 99 2.22 3.19 3.84
C ARG A 99 3.11 1.95 3.62
N ALA A 100 3.53 1.28 4.69
CA ALA A 100 4.33 0.07 4.61
C ALA A 100 3.58 -1.06 3.87
N THR A 101 2.28 -1.21 4.12
CA THR A 101 1.41 -2.16 3.41
C THR A 101 1.36 -1.85 1.92
N ILE A 102 1.15 -0.60 1.49
CA ILE A 102 1.15 -0.22 0.07
C ILE A 102 2.45 -0.67 -0.62
N ILE A 103 3.60 -0.40 -0.01
CA ILE A 103 4.90 -0.79 -0.56
C ILE A 103 5.00 -2.31 -0.67
N GLY A 104 4.59 -3.04 0.36
CA GLY A 104 4.61 -4.50 0.40
C GLY A 104 3.73 -5.14 -0.67
N GLU A 105 2.49 -4.67 -0.80
CA GLU A 105 1.51 -5.20 -1.76
C GLU A 105 1.94 -4.92 -3.21
N VAL A 106 2.35 -3.67 -3.52
CA VAL A 106 2.80 -3.31 -4.87
C VAL A 106 4.06 -4.10 -5.25
N LYS A 107 5.02 -4.24 -4.31
CA LYS A 107 6.20 -5.07 -4.51
C LYS A 107 5.83 -6.54 -4.75
N GLY A 108 4.85 -7.07 -4.03
CA GLY A 108 4.33 -8.43 -4.22
C GLY A 108 3.78 -8.67 -5.62
N VAL A 109 3.01 -7.71 -6.15
CA VAL A 109 2.46 -7.77 -7.51
C VAL A 109 3.57 -7.86 -8.56
N PHE A 110 4.54 -6.94 -8.53
CA PHE A 110 5.65 -6.96 -9.51
C PHE A 110 6.57 -8.18 -9.33
N GLY A 111 6.78 -8.61 -8.07
CA GLY A 111 7.57 -9.78 -7.75
C GLY A 111 7.03 -11.08 -8.35
N ALA A 112 5.71 -11.23 -8.44
CA ALA A 112 5.07 -12.40 -9.07
C ALA A 112 5.42 -12.54 -10.56
N TYR A 113 5.75 -11.44 -11.24
CA TYR A 113 6.16 -11.42 -12.65
C TYR A 113 7.68 -11.35 -12.85
N GLY A 114 8.47 -11.40 -11.77
CA GLY A 114 9.93 -11.23 -11.84
C GLY A 114 10.37 -9.82 -12.23
N ILE A 115 9.49 -8.82 -12.09
CA ILE A 115 9.81 -7.42 -12.42
C ILE A 115 10.46 -6.77 -11.21
N HIS A 116 11.71 -6.32 -11.38
CA HIS A 116 12.44 -5.62 -10.33
C HIS A 116 12.15 -4.11 -10.39
N VAL A 117 11.45 -3.61 -9.37
CA VAL A 117 11.20 -2.17 -9.17
C VAL A 117 12.04 -1.67 -8.00
N ASP A 118 12.74 -0.56 -8.21
CA ASP A 118 13.52 0.07 -7.15
C ASP A 118 12.61 0.63 -6.03
N MET A 119 13.02 0.42 -4.77
CA MET A 119 12.27 0.88 -3.59
C MET A 119 12.07 2.40 -3.58
N ARG A 120 12.95 3.19 -4.19
CA ARG A 120 12.82 4.65 -4.30
C ARG A 120 11.53 5.07 -5.00
N HIS A 121 11.13 4.35 -6.04
CA HIS A 121 9.87 4.62 -6.76
C HIS A 121 8.65 4.25 -5.91
N LEU A 122 8.70 3.09 -5.25
CA LEU A 122 7.60 2.62 -4.41
C LEU A 122 7.39 3.51 -3.18
N ASN A 123 8.49 3.98 -2.57
CA ASN A 123 8.44 4.94 -1.47
C ASN A 123 7.75 6.25 -1.90
N LEU A 124 8.17 6.83 -3.03
CA LEU A 124 7.58 8.07 -3.52
C LEU A 124 6.06 7.94 -3.78
N ILE A 125 5.63 6.81 -4.36
CA ILE A 125 4.22 6.53 -4.60
C ILE A 125 3.46 6.40 -3.28
N ALA A 126 3.98 5.59 -2.34
CA ALA A 126 3.33 5.36 -1.05
C ALA A 126 3.24 6.65 -0.22
N ASP A 127 4.29 7.47 -0.22
CA ASP A 127 4.33 8.78 0.45
C ASP A 127 3.29 9.73 -0.16
N PHE A 128 3.17 9.77 -1.49
CA PHE A 128 2.15 10.58 -2.15
C PHE A 128 0.73 10.12 -1.78
N MET A 129 0.49 8.81 -1.71
CA MET A 129 -0.80 8.23 -1.36
C MET A 129 -1.17 8.42 0.11
N THR A 130 -0.20 8.67 1.00
CA THR A 130 -0.40 8.79 2.45
C THR A 130 -0.11 10.19 3.02
N PHE A 131 0.23 11.14 2.15
CA PHE A 131 0.66 12.49 2.51
C PHE A 131 -0.28 13.25 3.45
N ASP A 132 -1.59 13.08 3.30
CA ASP A 132 -2.62 13.79 4.09
C ASP A 132 -2.99 13.06 5.40
N GLY A 133 -2.24 12.02 5.78
CA GLY A 133 -2.57 11.17 6.93
C GLY A 133 -3.65 10.11 6.65
N GLY A 134 -4.28 10.16 5.48
CA GLY A 134 -5.28 9.20 5.02
C GLY A 134 -4.82 8.35 3.83
N TYR A 135 -5.77 7.73 3.14
CA TYR A 135 -5.53 6.99 1.89
C TYR A 135 -6.03 7.80 0.70
N ARG A 136 -5.10 8.42 -0.03
CA ARG A 136 -5.36 9.20 -1.25
C ARG A 136 -5.28 8.29 -2.49
N PRO A 137 -6.40 8.02 -3.19
CA PRO A 137 -6.36 7.29 -4.44
C PRO A 137 -5.83 8.16 -5.58
N MET A 138 -5.08 7.56 -6.51
CA MET A 138 -4.67 8.19 -7.77
C MET A 138 -5.77 8.04 -8.84
N SER A 139 -6.97 8.56 -8.55
CA SER A 139 -8.15 8.48 -9.42
C SER A 139 -8.78 9.85 -9.65
N ARG A 140 -9.81 9.94 -10.50
CA ARG A 140 -10.59 11.17 -10.72
C ARG A 140 -11.11 11.79 -9.43
N LEU A 141 -11.54 10.96 -8.48
CA LEU A 141 -12.02 11.42 -7.17
C LEU A 141 -10.88 12.01 -6.34
N GLY A 142 -9.72 11.35 -6.32
CA GLY A 142 -8.55 11.86 -5.62
C GLY A 142 -7.97 13.13 -6.26
N MET A 143 -8.00 13.23 -7.59
CA MET A 143 -7.62 14.46 -8.30
C MET A 143 -8.54 15.62 -7.92
N GLY A 144 -9.86 15.39 -7.91
CA GLY A 144 -10.85 16.42 -7.59
C GLY A 144 -10.76 16.92 -6.16
N GLN A 145 -10.51 16.02 -5.19
CA GLN A 145 -10.45 16.36 -3.77
C GLN A 145 -9.11 16.97 -3.34
N PHE A 146 -7.99 16.42 -3.82
CA PHE A 146 -6.67 16.75 -3.26
C PHE A 146 -5.80 17.61 -4.19
N SER A 147 -6.22 17.89 -5.42
CA SER A 147 -5.49 18.84 -6.28
C SER A 147 -5.90 20.27 -5.99
N THR A 148 -4.94 21.18 -5.92
CA THR A 148 -5.19 22.61 -5.68
C THR A 148 -5.28 23.45 -6.96
N SER A 149 -4.84 22.91 -8.11
CA SER A 149 -4.81 23.64 -9.38
C SER A 149 -6.08 23.36 -10.22
N PRO A 150 -6.94 24.37 -10.47
CA PRO A 150 -8.08 24.24 -11.37
C PRO A 150 -7.69 23.73 -12.76
N PHE A 151 -6.60 24.24 -13.36
CA PHE A 151 -6.12 23.77 -14.66
C PHE A 151 -5.61 22.33 -14.58
N GLY A 152 -4.97 21.94 -13.47
CA GLY A 152 -4.61 20.55 -13.20
C GLY A 152 -5.82 19.63 -13.16
N LYS A 153 -6.92 20.03 -12.51
CA LYS A 153 -8.18 19.27 -12.48
C LYS A 153 -8.82 19.16 -13.87
N MET A 154 -8.89 20.28 -14.60
CA MET A 154 -9.51 20.35 -15.94
C MET A 154 -8.77 19.52 -16.99
N THR A 155 -7.43 19.56 -16.96
CA THR A 155 -6.58 18.82 -17.91
C THR A 155 -6.56 17.32 -17.66
N PHE A 156 -6.96 16.87 -16.47
CA PHE A 156 -7.11 15.46 -16.18
C PHE A 156 -8.41 14.89 -16.78
N GLU A 157 -9.57 15.37 -16.31
CA GLU A 157 -10.87 14.91 -16.81
C GLU A 157 -12.01 15.86 -16.38
N THR A 158 -13.17 15.81 -17.05
CA THR A 158 -14.39 16.56 -16.68
C THR A 158 -14.18 18.09 -16.63
N ALA A 159 -13.49 18.65 -17.62
CA ALA A 159 -13.14 20.07 -17.68
C ALA A 159 -14.33 21.01 -17.45
N THR A 160 -15.48 20.76 -18.09
CA THR A 160 -16.69 21.59 -17.95
C THR A 160 -17.21 21.64 -16.52
N LYS A 161 -17.08 20.56 -15.74
CA LYS A 161 -17.48 20.58 -14.33
C LYS A 161 -16.53 21.46 -13.53
N PHE A 162 -15.24 21.21 -13.65
CA PHE A 162 -14.23 21.90 -12.84
C PHE A 162 -14.11 23.39 -13.17
N ILE A 163 -14.33 23.80 -14.44
CA ILE A 163 -14.34 25.23 -14.79
C ILE A 163 -15.52 25.97 -14.18
N VAL A 164 -16.71 25.35 -14.17
CA VAL A 164 -17.92 25.93 -13.56
C VAL A 164 -17.76 26.00 -12.05
N GLU A 165 -17.23 24.94 -11.43
CA GLU A 165 -16.95 24.89 -10.01
C GLU A 165 -15.93 25.95 -9.59
N ALA A 166 -14.81 26.06 -10.31
CA ALA A 166 -13.79 27.07 -10.08
C ALA A 166 -14.33 28.49 -10.25
N ALA A 167 -15.11 28.75 -11.33
CA ALA A 167 -15.72 30.06 -11.56
C ALA A 167 -16.76 30.42 -10.50
N SER A 168 -17.54 29.44 -10.04
CA SER A 168 -18.59 29.65 -9.02
C SER A 168 -18.01 29.92 -7.63
N HIS A 169 -16.88 29.30 -7.30
CA HIS A 169 -16.18 29.52 -6.02
C HIS A 169 -15.12 30.64 -6.08
N GLY A 170 -14.85 31.20 -7.27
CA GLY A 170 -13.80 32.19 -7.45
C GLY A 170 -12.39 31.65 -7.24
N GLU A 171 -12.14 30.36 -7.56
CA GLU A 171 -10.83 29.74 -7.43
C GLU A 171 -9.82 30.40 -8.39
N SER A 172 -8.58 30.56 -7.93
CA SER A 172 -7.47 31.06 -8.76
C SER A 172 -6.37 30.00 -8.83
N ASP A 173 -5.72 29.88 -10.00
CA ASP A 173 -4.62 28.95 -10.22
C ASP A 173 -3.28 29.69 -10.11
N THR A 174 -2.34 29.14 -9.35
CA THR A 174 -0.99 29.74 -9.19
C THR A 174 -0.08 29.50 -10.39
N LEU A 175 -0.47 28.59 -11.31
CA LEU A 175 0.26 28.21 -12.51
C LEU A 175 1.65 27.60 -12.24
N ASP A 176 1.83 27.04 -11.04
CA ASP A 176 3.05 26.35 -10.64
C ASP A 176 3.08 24.90 -11.12
N GLY A 177 1.90 24.29 -11.29
CA GLY A 177 1.77 22.93 -11.78
C GLY A 177 2.16 22.81 -13.26
N PRO A 178 2.88 21.75 -13.67
CA PRO A 178 3.30 21.57 -15.06
C PRO A 178 2.16 21.68 -16.08
N SER A 179 1.02 21.04 -15.81
CA SER A 179 -0.15 21.09 -16.69
C SER A 179 -0.69 22.51 -16.85
N ALA A 180 -0.80 23.26 -15.75
CA ALA A 180 -1.29 24.63 -15.75
C ALA A 180 -0.34 25.59 -16.48
N SER A 181 0.98 25.43 -16.29
CA SER A 181 1.98 26.23 -17.01
C SER A 181 1.91 26.01 -18.51
N VAL A 182 1.78 24.75 -18.97
CA VAL A 182 1.66 24.41 -20.39
C VAL A 182 0.39 24.99 -21.01
N CYS A 183 -0.75 24.93 -20.32
CA CYS A 183 -2.01 25.50 -20.81
C CYS A 183 -1.92 27.00 -21.17
N LEU A 184 -1.09 27.76 -20.44
CA LEU A 184 -0.94 29.20 -20.65
C LEU A 184 0.41 29.57 -21.30
N GLY A 185 1.18 28.59 -21.78
CA GLY A 185 2.45 28.83 -22.44
C GLY A 185 3.57 29.38 -21.54
N LYS A 186 3.48 29.17 -20.21
CA LYS A 186 4.53 29.54 -19.26
C LYS A 186 5.57 28.41 -19.15
N PRO A 187 6.88 28.74 -18.97
CA PRO A 187 7.88 27.73 -18.63
C PRO A 187 7.50 26.96 -17.34
N VAL A 188 7.66 25.63 -17.37
CA VAL A 188 7.37 24.76 -16.22
C VAL A 188 8.46 24.89 -15.16
N LYS A 189 8.08 25.00 -13.88
CA LYS A 189 9.00 25.13 -12.74
C LYS A 189 9.64 23.81 -12.29
N VAL A 190 10.13 23.00 -13.23
CA VAL A 190 10.80 21.71 -12.97
C VAL A 190 12.09 21.63 -13.78
N GLY A 191 13.14 21.02 -13.21
CA GLY A 191 14.43 20.87 -13.90
C GLY A 191 15.09 22.23 -14.16
N THR A 192 15.38 22.54 -15.42
CA THR A 192 16.03 23.80 -15.82
C THR A 192 15.13 25.04 -15.64
N GLY A 193 13.80 24.86 -15.59
CA GLY A 193 12.87 25.96 -15.33
C GLY A 193 12.67 26.28 -13.83
N SER A 194 13.37 25.58 -12.94
CA SER A 194 13.26 25.79 -11.48
C SER A 194 13.99 27.04 -10.97
N PHE A 195 14.83 27.67 -11.79
CA PHE A 195 15.57 28.87 -11.45
C PHE A 195 15.53 29.90 -12.59
N GLY A 196 15.72 31.17 -12.23
CA GLY A 196 15.92 32.25 -13.19
C GLY A 196 17.40 32.55 -13.40
N LEU A 197 17.76 33.05 -14.57
CA LEU A 197 19.09 33.56 -14.86
C LEU A 197 19.06 35.09 -14.83
N LEU A 198 20.08 35.67 -14.19
CA LEU A 198 20.29 37.12 -14.14
C LEU A 198 21.70 37.38 -14.66
N GLN A 199 21.82 38.31 -15.63
CA GLN A 199 23.12 38.75 -16.11
C GLN A 199 23.74 39.73 -15.11
N ASN A 200 24.98 39.48 -14.72
CA ASN A 200 25.73 40.41 -13.88
C ASN A 200 26.45 41.45 -14.75
N PHE A 201 25.81 42.61 -14.95
CA PHE A 201 26.36 43.71 -15.72
C PHE A 201 27.61 44.36 -15.10
N SER A 202 27.92 44.10 -13.82
CA SER A 202 29.12 44.67 -13.18
C SER A 202 30.43 43.99 -13.58
N LEU A 203 30.35 42.82 -14.24
CA LEU A 203 31.50 42.06 -14.72
C LEU A 203 31.80 42.28 -16.21
N GLU A 204 31.03 43.15 -16.89
CA GLU A 204 31.31 43.55 -18.26
C GLU A 204 32.54 44.48 -18.27
N GLN A 205 33.72 43.90 -18.43
CA GLN A 205 34.78 44.65 -19.08
C GLN A 205 34.35 44.88 -20.54
N PRO A 206 34.35 46.12 -21.04
CA PRO A 206 34.14 46.34 -22.45
C PRO A 206 35.24 45.57 -23.19
N VAL A 207 34.84 44.57 -23.97
CA VAL A 207 35.75 43.89 -24.89
C VAL A 207 36.21 45.00 -25.85
N ALA A 208 37.44 45.47 -25.66
CA ALA A 208 38.05 46.45 -26.54
C ALA A 208 38.07 45.85 -27.95
N MET A 209 37.27 46.45 -28.83
CA MET A 209 37.18 46.11 -30.25
C MET A 209 38.41 46.65 -30.99
#